data_AF-A0A1R4LUE0-F1
#
_entry.id   AF-A0A1R4LUE0-F1
#
_cell.length_a   1.000
_cell.length_b   1.000
_cell.length_c   1.000
_cell.angle_alpha   90.00
_cell.angle_beta   90.00
_cell.angle_gamma   90.00
#
_symmetry.space_group_name_H-M   'P 1'
#
loop_
_entity.id
_entity.type
_entity.pdbx_description
1 polymer ?
#
loop_
_entity_poly.entity_id
_entity_poly.type
_entity_poly.pdbx_seq_one_letter_code
_entity_poly.pdbx_strand_id
1 'polypeptide(L)'
;MIPYLQTIKQETEKTGYVLGGIKASSSVSNRGRSFWKTLEHQSLWTFHDLRRTMATRMNDLRVPPHVVDHLLGHAIGGVSGVYNRSQYIPEKEEALEKWLDYLGIRDFLLSSHR
;
A
#
# COMPACT_ATOMS: atom_id res chain seq x y z
N MET A 1 0.16 5.34 -13.94
CA MET A 1 0.81 5.04 -12.63
C MET A 1 2.10 4.25 -12.81
N ILE A 2 2.16 3.20 -13.64
CA ILE A 2 3.43 2.52 -13.98
C ILE A 2 4.47 3.45 -14.66
N PRO A 3 4.09 4.35 -15.60
CA PRO A 3 5.03 5.33 -16.14
C PRO A 3 5.65 6.23 -15.06
N TYR A 4 4.85 6.67 -14.09
CA TYR A 4 5.34 7.46 -12.97
C TYR A 4 6.29 6.68 -12.06
N LEU A 5 6.01 5.40 -11.79
CA LEU A 5 6.93 4.53 -11.04
C LEU A 5 8.23 4.27 -11.81
N GLN A 6 8.18 4.16 -13.14
CA GLN A 6 9.37 4.07 -13.99
C GLN A 6 10.18 5.36 -13.96
N THR A 7 9.53 6.53 -14.01
CA THR A 7 10.19 7.84 -13.85
C THR A 7 10.87 7.93 -12.50
N ILE A 8 10.16 7.63 -11.40
CA ILE A 8 10.75 7.60 -10.06
C ILE A 8 11.93 6.63 -10.03
N LYS A 9 11.79 5.42 -10.57
CA LYS A 9 12.88 4.44 -10.60
C LYS A 9 14.10 4.99 -11.32
N GLN A 10 13.95 5.64 -12.48
CA GLN A 10 15.05 6.26 -13.22
C GLN A 10 15.70 7.40 -12.41
N GLU A 11 14.90 8.25 -11.78
CA GLU A 11 15.39 9.37 -10.97
C GLU A 11 16.13 8.90 -9.72
N THR A 12 15.68 7.82 -9.10
CA THR A 12 16.20 7.34 -7.83
C THR A 12 17.17 6.16 -7.96
N GLU A 13 17.41 5.66 -9.18
CA GLU A 13 18.21 4.45 -9.46
C GLU A 13 19.59 4.51 -8.79
N LYS A 14 20.25 5.67 -8.86
CA LYS A 14 21.59 5.90 -8.30
C LYS A 14 21.62 5.98 -6.78
N THR A 15 20.47 6.11 -6.13
CA THR A 15 20.38 6.28 -4.66
C THR A 15 20.20 4.96 -3.92
N GLY A 16 19.80 3.89 -4.62
CA GLY A 16 19.42 2.61 -4.00
C GLY A 16 18.08 2.62 -3.26
N TYR A 17 17.35 3.75 -3.26
CA TYR A 17 16.04 3.89 -2.62
C TYR A 17 14.94 4.12 -3.65
N VAL A 18 13.75 3.57 -3.43
CA VAL A 18 12.59 3.80 -4.30
C VAL A 18 12.11 5.25 -4.23
N LEU A 19 12.30 5.96 -3.11
CA LEU A 19 11.81 7.34 -2.90
C LEU A 19 12.95 8.35 -2.70
N GLY A 20 14.08 8.12 -3.37
CA GLY A 20 15.20 9.05 -3.53
C GLY A 20 16.15 9.18 -2.32
N GLY A 21 15.79 8.70 -1.15
CA GLY A 21 16.67 8.73 0.03
C GLY A 21 15.96 8.47 1.35
N ILE A 22 16.76 8.25 2.40
CA ILE A 22 16.26 8.06 3.77
C ILE A 22 15.66 9.37 4.29
N LYS A 23 14.49 9.27 4.92
CA LYS A 23 13.85 10.36 5.66
C LYS A 23 13.58 9.91 7.08
N ALA A 24 13.70 10.84 8.04
CA ALA A 24 13.28 10.57 9.41
C ALA A 24 11.78 10.25 9.45
N SER A 25 11.38 9.34 10.33
CA SER A 25 9.98 8.91 10.49
C SER A 25 9.05 10.09 10.82
N SER A 26 9.55 11.06 11.60
CA SER A 26 8.85 12.31 11.93
C SER A 26 8.58 13.16 10.69
N SER A 27 9.54 13.26 9.75
CA SER A 27 9.37 14.01 8.51
C SER A 27 8.27 13.42 7.62
N VAL A 28 8.24 12.08 7.46
CA VAL A 28 7.21 11.39 6.68
C VAL A 28 5.84 11.53 7.35
N SER A 29 5.77 11.38 8.67
CA SER A 29 4.52 11.51 9.44
C SER A 29 3.95 12.93 9.35
N ASN A 30 4.79 13.95 9.50
CA ASN A 30 4.37 15.36 9.39
C ASN A 30 3.89 15.71 7.98
N ARG A 31 4.59 15.20 6.95
CA ARG A 31 4.14 15.32 5.54
C ARG A 31 2.76 14.68 5.37
N GLY A 32 2.56 13.46 5.87
CA GLY A 32 1.28 12.75 5.77
C GLY A 32 0.13 13.48 6.45
N ARG A 33 0.36 14.09 7.62
CA ARG A 33 -0.66 14.91 8.33
C ARG A 33 -1.10 16.16 7.57
N SER A 34 -0.27 16.65 6.65
CA SER A 34 -0.56 17.85 5.86
C SER A 34 -1.04 17.53 4.44
N PHE A 35 -1.02 16.26 4.04
CA PHE A 35 -1.22 15.86 2.65
C PHE A 35 -2.65 16.11 2.16
N TRP A 36 -3.65 15.97 3.06
CA TRP A 36 -5.03 16.32 2.77
C TRP A 36 -5.20 17.77 2.33
N LYS A 37 -4.38 18.71 2.86
CA LYS A 37 -4.38 20.11 2.43
C LYS A 37 -3.75 20.29 1.05
N THR A 38 -2.66 19.57 0.77
CA THR A 38 -2.03 19.59 -0.56
C THR A 38 -2.99 19.12 -1.65
N LEU A 39 -3.90 18.21 -1.31
CA LEU A 39 -4.95 17.73 -2.20
C LEU A 39 -6.25 18.54 -2.13
N GLU A 40 -6.28 19.63 -1.37
CA GLU A 40 -7.45 20.51 -1.22
C GLU A 40 -8.70 19.80 -0.69
N HIS A 41 -8.54 18.74 0.11
CA HIS A 41 -9.66 18.05 0.74
C HIS A 41 -10.23 18.90 1.89
N GLN A 42 -11.53 18.81 2.12
CA GLN A 42 -12.21 19.57 3.19
C GLN A 42 -12.03 18.94 4.58
N SER A 43 -11.83 17.62 4.64
CA SER A 43 -11.67 16.88 5.89
C SER A 43 -10.22 16.47 6.13
N LEU A 44 -9.82 16.50 7.39
CA LEU A 44 -8.51 16.03 7.83
C LEU A 44 -8.45 14.50 7.79
N TRP A 45 -7.39 13.99 7.18
CA TRP A 45 -7.01 12.58 7.24
C TRP A 45 -5.49 12.45 7.18
N THR A 46 -5.00 11.28 7.57
CA THR A 46 -3.58 10.93 7.61
C THR A 46 -3.32 9.64 6.83
N PHE A 47 -2.05 9.27 6.66
CA PHE A 47 -1.71 7.98 6.07
C PHE A 47 -2.20 6.77 6.89
N HIS A 48 -2.42 6.92 8.19
CA HIS A 48 -3.05 5.86 8.99
C HIS A 48 -4.51 5.63 8.59
N ASP A 49 -5.22 6.66 8.19
CA ASP A 49 -6.62 6.54 7.74
C ASP A 49 -6.70 5.86 6.38
N LEU A 50 -5.73 6.12 5.49
CA LEU A 50 -5.58 5.35 4.24
C LEU A 50 -5.37 3.87 4.52
N ARG A 51 -4.47 3.53 5.45
CA ARG A 51 -4.21 2.15 5.87
C ARG A 51 -5.46 1.48 6.45
N ARG A 52 -6.20 2.15 7.34
CA ARG A 52 -7.45 1.64 7.93
C ARG A 52 -8.55 1.44 6.88
N THR A 53 -8.64 2.37 5.93
CA THR A 53 -9.59 2.29 4.82
C THR A 53 -9.31 1.07 3.96
N MET A 54 -8.05 0.88 3.55
CA MET A 54 -7.62 -0.30 2.79
C MET A 54 -7.93 -1.61 3.53
N ALA A 55 -7.61 -1.69 4.82
CA ALA A 55 -7.91 -2.87 5.64
C ALA A 55 -9.41 -3.17 5.70
N THR A 56 -10.24 -2.16 5.97
CA THR A 56 -11.70 -2.32 6.07
C THR A 56 -12.28 -2.78 4.74
N ARG A 57 -11.91 -2.13 3.64
CA ARG A 57 -12.40 -2.47 2.31
C ARG A 57 -11.94 -3.83 1.82
N MET A 58 -10.71 -4.25 2.11
CA MET A 58 -10.27 -5.61 1.79
C MET A 58 -11.09 -6.68 2.52
N ASN A 59 -11.46 -6.43 3.78
CA ASN A 59 -12.37 -7.32 4.50
C ASN A 59 -13.78 -7.33 3.88
N ASP A 60 -14.32 -6.16 3.47
CA ASP A 60 -15.60 -6.08 2.74
C ASP A 60 -15.57 -6.90 1.43
N LEU A 61 -14.42 -6.88 0.74
CA LEU A 61 -14.12 -7.66 -0.47
C LEU A 61 -13.83 -9.16 -0.19
N ARG A 62 -14.08 -9.62 1.04
CA ARG A 62 -13.90 -11.01 1.48
C ARG A 62 -12.47 -11.53 1.39
N VAL A 63 -11.48 -10.65 1.43
CA VAL A 63 -10.08 -11.07 1.62
C VAL A 63 -9.94 -11.65 3.03
N PRO A 64 -9.29 -12.82 3.22
CA PRO A 64 -9.13 -13.40 4.55
C PRO A 64 -8.38 -12.44 5.50
N PRO A 65 -8.83 -12.27 6.76
CA PRO A 65 -8.22 -11.30 7.68
C PRO A 65 -6.71 -11.49 7.89
N HIS A 66 -6.23 -12.74 7.93
CA HIS A 66 -4.81 -13.03 8.06
C HIS A 66 -3.99 -12.55 6.86
N VAL A 67 -4.54 -12.59 5.64
CA VAL A 67 -3.89 -12.03 4.44
C VAL A 67 -3.84 -10.51 4.52
N VAL A 68 -4.93 -9.86 4.98
CA VAL A 68 -4.96 -8.41 5.24
C VAL A 68 -3.91 -8.03 6.28
N ASP A 69 -3.82 -8.74 7.41
CA ASP A 69 -2.80 -8.51 8.43
C ASP A 69 -1.38 -8.64 7.89
N HIS A 70 -1.14 -9.62 7.03
CA HIS A 70 0.14 -9.79 6.35
C HIS A 70 0.45 -8.64 5.37
N LEU A 71 -0.53 -8.12 4.62
CA LEU A 71 -0.36 -6.93 3.76
C LEU A 71 -0.09 -5.68 4.58
N LEU A 72 -0.70 -5.60 5.76
CA LEU A 72 -0.48 -4.56 6.75
C LEU A 72 0.89 -4.73 7.46
N GLY A 73 1.58 -5.86 7.32
CA GLY A 73 2.84 -6.12 8.01
C GLY A 73 2.68 -6.30 9.51
N HIS A 74 1.50 -6.72 9.97
CA HIS A 74 1.30 -7.13 11.35
C HIS A 74 2.04 -8.44 11.62
N ALA A 75 2.63 -8.57 12.82
CA ALA A 75 3.21 -9.82 13.26
C ALA A 75 2.08 -10.82 13.57
N ILE A 76 2.28 -12.09 13.19
CA ILE A 76 1.35 -13.16 13.55
C ILE A 76 1.50 -13.41 15.06
N GLY A 77 0.44 -13.15 15.81
CA GLY A 77 0.41 -13.34 17.26
C GLY A 77 0.34 -14.81 17.68
N GLY A 78 0.75 -15.08 18.92
CA GLY A 78 0.56 -16.35 19.59
C GLY A 78 1.28 -17.53 18.94
N VAL A 79 0.74 -18.73 19.19
CA VAL A 79 1.33 -20.00 18.72
C VAL A 79 1.37 -20.08 17.19
N SER A 80 0.42 -19.43 16.50
CA SER A 80 0.43 -19.33 15.03
C SER A 80 1.71 -18.68 14.51
N GLY A 81 2.29 -17.69 15.20
CA GLY A 81 3.55 -17.07 14.78
C GLY A 81 4.77 -18.01 14.87
N VAL A 82 4.67 -19.10 15.65
CA VAL A 82 5.73 -20.11 15.75
C VAL A 82 5.74 -21.01 14.51
N TYR A 83 4.55 -21.48 14.11
CA TYR A 83 4.38 -22.52 13.09
C TYR A 83 4.06 -21.97 11.70
N ASN A 84 3.33 -20.87 11.61
CA ASN A 84 2.92 -20.30 10.33
C ASN A 84 4.05 -19.43 9.78
N ARG A 85 4.86 -20.04 8.91
CA ARG A 85 5.97 -19.38 8.19
C ARG A 85 5.59 -18.99 6.76
N SER A 86 4.34 -19.22 6.35
CA SER A 86 3.88 -18.85 5.02
C SER A 86 3.93 -17.34 4.83
N GLN A 87 4.32 -16.92 3.63
CA GLN A 87 4.27 -15.51 3.24
C GLN A 87 2.96 -15.16 2.53
N TYR A 88 2.15 -16.16 2.17
CA TYR A 88 0.86 -16.00 1.46
C TYR A 88 0.99 -15.15 0.19
N ILE A 89 2.05 -15.36 -0.60
CA ILE A 89 2.32 -14.53 -1.78
C ILE A 89 1.18 -14.62 -2.81
N PRO A 90 0.68 -15.81 -3.21
CA PRO A 90 -0.43 -15.90 -4.15
C PRO A 90 -1.71 -15.21 -3.65
N GLU A 91 -2.04 -15.37 -2.37
CA GLU A 91 -3.25 -14.80 -1.77
C GLU A 91 -3.13 -13.27 -1.62
N LYS A 92 -1.93 -12.77 -1.32
CA LYS A 92 -1.64 -11.33 -1.31
C LYS A 92 -1.77 -10.72 -2.70
N GLU A 93 -1.27 -11.40 -3.72
CA GLU A 93 -1.39 -10.96 -5.10
C GLU A 93 -2.87 -10.87 -5.50
N GLU A 94 -3.65 -11.92 -5.26
CA GLU A 94 -5.10 -11.91 -5.52
C GLU A 94 -5.82 -10.78 -4.76
N ALA A 95 -5.47 -10.56 -3.50
CA ALA A 95 -6.04 -9.48 -2.69
C ALA A 95 -5.70 -8.09 -3.26
N LEU A 96 -4.48 -7.88 -3.73
CA LEU A 96 -4.05 -6.63 -4.35
C LEU A 96 -4.73 -6.42 -5.71
N GLU A 97 -4.91 -7.46 -6.51
CA GLU A 97 -5.65 -7.38 -7.77
C GLU A 97 -7.11 -6.96 -7.52
N LYS A 98 -7.80 -7.58 -6.54
CA LYS A 98 -9.15 -7.16 -6.12
C LYS A 98 -9.20 -5.70 -5.65
N TRP A 99 -8.13 -5.24 -4.99
CA TRP A 99 -8.03 -3.85 -4.56
C TRP A 99 -7.87 -2.89 -5.74
N LEU A 100 -7.07 -3.25 -6.75
CA LEU A 100 -6.94 -2.47 -7.99
C LEU A 100 -8.27 -2.41 -8.77
N ASP A 101 -9.00 -3.52 -8.81
CA ASP A 101 -10.36 -3.58 -9.38
C ASP A 101 -11.32 -2.64 -8.64
N TYR A 102 -11.34 -2.70 -7.31
CA TYR A 102 -12.18 -1.82 -6.48
C TYR A 102 -11.87 -0.34 -6.70
N LEU A 103 -10.61 0.02 -6.90
CA LEU A 103 -10.20 1.39 -7.20
C LEU A 103 -10.49 1.81 -8.65
N GLY A 104 -10.90 0.89 -9.52
CA GLY A 104 -11.16 1.15 -10.94
C GLY A 104 -9.91 1.52 -11.74
N ILE A 105 -8.71 1.18 -11.24
CA ILE A 105 -7.45 1.55 -11.90
C ILE A 105 -6.78 0.38 -12.61
N ARG A 106 -7.30 -0.84 -12.47
CA ARG A 106 -6.70 -2.03 -13.10
C ARG A 106 -6.71 -1.94 -14.62
N ASP A 107 -7.84 -1.60 -15.21
CA ASP A 107 -7.97 -1.43 -16.66
C ASP A 107 -7.08 -0.29 -17.19
N PHE A 108 -6.94 0.79 -16.42
CA PHE A 108 -6.02 1.87 -16.74
C PHE A 108 -4.55 1.40 -16.73
N LEU A 109 -4.17 0.56 -15.77
CA LEU A 109 -2.82 -0.01 -15.71
C LEU A 109 -2.53 -0.96 -16.87
N LEU A 110 -3.47 -1.83 -17.20
CA LEU A 110 -3.32 -2.83 -18.26
C LEU A 110 -3.36 -2.21 -19.67
N SER A 111 -4.12 -1.13 -19.85
CA SER A 111 -4.18 -0.39 -21.13
C SER A 111 -2.97 0.50 -21.38
N SER A 112 -2.25 0.93 -20.34
CA SER A 112 -1.01 1.74 -20.45
C SER A 112 0.22 0.92 -20.89
N HIS A 113 0.02 -0.36 -21.24
CA HIS A 113 1.05 -1.31 -21.68
C HIS A 113 0.82 -1.86 -23.11
N ARG A 114 -0.08 -1.24 -23.88
CA ARG A 114 -0.13 -1.36 -25.35
C ARG A 114 0.32 -0.05 -25.98
#